data_AF-A0A4Y1Q4M8-F1
#
_entry.id   AF-A0A4Y1Q4M8-F1
#
_cell.length_a   1.000
_cell.length_b   1.000
_cell.length_c   1.000
_cell.angle_alpha   90.00
_cell.angle_beta   90.00
_cell.angle_gamma   90.00
#
_symmetry.space_group_name_H-M   'P 1'
#
loop_
_entity.id
_entity.type
_entity.pdbx_description
1 polymer ?
#
loop_
_entity_poly.entity_id
_entity_poly.type
_entity_poly.pdbx_seq_one_letter_code
_entity_poly.pdbx_strand_id
1 'polypeptide(L)'
;MPLLLTKIEGKGNGIKTVIPNMSDVARALCRPPAYITKFFGCELGAQTPFDEKNDRYIVNGAHDASRLRELLDGFIDKFVLCRSCKNPETDLIILKNGRNEDIIRDCKACGERTGV
;
A
#
# COMPACT_ATOMS: atom_id res chain seq x y z
N MET A 1 4.98 -1.23 14.09
CA MET A 1 5.02 -1.54 12.65
C MET A 1 6.40 -2.10 12.31
N PRO A 2 6.50 -3.22 11.57
CA PRO A 2 7.79 -3.77 11.12
C PRO A 2 8.50 -2.81 10.15
N LEU A 3 9.84 -2.82 10.17
CA LEU A 3 10.63 -2.03 9.23
C LEU A 3 10.46 -2.58 7.81
N LEU A 4 10.24 -1.68 6.84
CA LEU A 4 10.15 -2.04 5.43
C LEU A 4 11.53 -2.43 4.91
N LEU A 5 11.67 -3.71 4.52
CA LEU A 5 12.88 -4.24 3.91
C LEU A 5 12.76 -4.18 2.40
N THR A 6 13.79 -3.65 1.74
CA THR A 6 13.89 -3.61 0.28
C THR A 6 15.15 -4.31 -0.16
N LYS A 7 15.05 -5.02 -1.29
CA LYS A 7 16.16 -5.71 -1.91
C LYS A 7 16.19 -5.35 -3.39
N ILE A 8 17.26 -4.71 -3.83
CA ILE A 8 17.43 -4.40 -5.24
C ILE A 8 18.00 -5.65 -5.93
N GLU A 9 17.31 -6.11 -6.97
CA GLU A 9 17.72 -7.24 -7.81
C GLU A 9 17.87 -6.80 -9.27
N GLY A 10 18.90 -7.30 -9.94
CA GLY A 10 19.20 -6.95 -11.34
C GLY A 10 20.26 -5.85 -11.49
N LYS A 11 20.76 -5.69 -12.72
CA LYS A 11 21.74 -4.68 -13.12
C LYS A 11 21.36 -4.15 -14.51
N GLY A 12 21.63 -2.88 -14.78
CA GLY A 12 21.29 -2.22 -16.06
C GLY A 12 19.79 -2.03 -16.26
N ASN A 13 19.29 -2.24 -17.48
CA ASN A 13 17.88 -2.01 -17.86
C ASN A 13 16.86 -2.95 -17.19
N GLY A 14 17.30 -3.94 -16.42
CA GLY A 14 16.45 -4.91 -15.71
C GLY A 14 16.47 -4.76 -14.19
N ILE A 15 16.86 -3.59 -13.67
CA ILE A 15 16.87 -3.34 -12.24
C ILE A 15 15.44 -3.28 -11.68
N LYS A 16 15.21 -4.05 -10.63
CA LYS A 16 13.92 -4.15 -9.94
C LYS A 16 14.15 -4.15 -8.43
N THR A 17 13.24 -3.52 -7.71
CA THR A 17 13.24 -3.50 -6.26
C THR A 17 12.21 -4.50 -5.77
N VAL A 18 12.64 -5.49 -5.00
CA VAL A 18 11.81 -6.53 -4.41
C VAL A 18 11.58 -6.19 -2.94
N ILE A 19 10.33 -6.30 -2.49
CA ILE A 19 9.93 -6.02 -1.11
C ILE A 19 9.51 -7.35 -0.46
N PRO A 20 10.43 -8.06 0.23
CA PRO A 20 10.11 -9.35 0.83
C PRO A 20 9.19 -9.22 2.06
N ASN A 21 9.24 -8.11 2.79
CA ASN A 21 8.48 -7.93 4.04
C ASN A 21 7.08 -7.32 3.81
N MET A 22 6.57 -7.36 2.58
CA MET A 22 5.36 -6.65 2.23
C MET A 22 4.11 -7.23 2.91
N SER A 23 4.05 -8.56 3.02
CA SER A 23 2.91 -9.25 3.65
C SER A 23 2.79 -8.95 5.14
N ASP A 24 3.91 -8.80 5.85
CA ASP A 24 3.91 -8.44 7.28
C ASP A 24 3.48 -6.98 7.50
N VAL A 25 3.99 -6.07 6.66
CA VAL A 25 3.57 -4.67 6.66
C VAL A 25 2.08 -4.54 6.35
N ALA A 26 1.60 -5.25 5.33
CA ALA A 26 0.21 -5.23 4.93
C ALA A 26 -0.71 -5.79 6.02
N ARG A 27 -0.28 -6.87 6.70
CA ARG A 27 -0.96 -7.44 7.87
C ARG A 27 -1.03 -6.45 9.03
N ALA A 28 0.05 -5.72 9.30
CA ALA A 28 0.07 -4.68 10.34
C ALA A 28 -0.88 -3.51 10.04
N LEU A 29 -1.13 -3.22 8.77
CA LEU A 29 -2.06 -2.19 8.32
C LEU A 29 -3.49 -2.70 8.10
N CYS A 30 -3.77 -3.99 8.36
CA CYS A 30 -5.03 -4.65 8.05
C CYS A 30 -5.49 -4.42 6.59
N ARG A 31 -4.54 -4.44 5.65
CA ARG A 31 -4.79 -4.25 4.22
C ARG A 31 -4.15 -5.35 3.40
N PRO A 32 -4.71 -5.67 2.22
CA PRO A 32 -4.04 -6.58 1.30
C PRO A 32 -2.78 -5.89 0.74
N PRO A 33 -1.67 -6.65 0.60
CA PRO A 33 -0.40 -6.11 0.12
C PRO A 33 -0.49 -5.58 -1.32
N ALA A 34 -1.44 -6.09 -2.12
CA ALA A 34 -1.72 -5.64 -3.48
C ALA A 34 -2.05 -4.13 -3.59
N TYR A 35 -2.69 -3.55 -2.58
CA TYR A 35 -3.05 -2.12 -2.62
C TYR A 35 -1.82 -1.22 -2.48
N ILE A 36 -0.95 -1.57 -1.55
CA ILE A 36 0.24 -0.76 -1.28
C ILE A 36 1.25 -0.91 -2.44
N THR A 37 1.39 -2.11 -3.01
CA THR A 37 2.25 -2.29 -4.19
C THR A 37 1.73 -1.55 -5.41
N LYS A 38 0.40 -1.55 -5.62
CA LYS A 38 -0.20 -0.74 -6.69
C LYS A 38 0.01 0.75 -6.46
N PHE A 39 -0.06 1.21 -5.21
CA PHE A 39 0.22 2.59 -4.86
C PHE A 39 1.66 3.00 -5.19
N PHE A 40 2.65 2.15 -4.86
CA PHE A 40 4.03 2.39 -5.26
C PHE A 40 4.20 2.48 -6.79
N GLY A 41 3.52 1.61 -7.54
CA GLY A 41 3.55 1.67 -9.00
C GLY A 41 3.00 2.98 -9.57
N CYS A 42 1.94 3.53 -8.94
CA CYS A 42 1.33 4.79 -9.35
C CYS A 42 2.25 5.99 -9.07
N GLU A 43 2.77 6.10 -7.85
CA GLU A 43 3.63 7.21 -7.43
C GLU A 43 5.02 7.19 -8.09
N LEU A 44 5.57 6.00 -8.35
CA LEU A 44 6.87 5.84 -8.98
C LEU A 44 6.79 5.75 -10.52
N GLY A 45 5.58 5.72 -11.09
CA GLY A 45 5.38 5.54 -12.53
C GLY A 45 5.94 4.21 -13.05
N ALA A 46 5.95 3.17 -12.22
CA ALA A 46 6.60 1.89 -12.48
C ALA A 46 5.57 0.75 -12.59
N GLN A 47 5.87 -0.23 -13.43
CA GLN A 47 5.12 -1.48 -13.42
C GLN A 47 5.49 -2.31 -12.18
N THR A 48 4.46 -2.84 -11.53
CA THR A 48 4.59 -3.61 -10.30
C THR A 48 3.99 -5.00 -10.48
N PRO A 49 4.75 -5.97 -11.00
CA PRO A 49 4.30 -7.35 -10.99
C PRO A 49 4.26 -7.84 -9.54
N PHE A 50 3.10 -8.36 -9.13
CA PHE A 50 2.92 -8.99 -7.83
C PHE A 50 2.53 -10.45 -8.07
N ASP A 51 3.20 -11.36 -7.38
CA ASP A 51 2.86 -12.78 -7.37
C ASP A 51 2.33 -13.15 -5.99
N GLU A 52 1.01 -13.36 -5.91
CA GLU A 52 0.30 -13.60 -4.65
C GLU A 52 0.59 -15.00 -4.08
N LYS A 53 1.06 -15.95 -4.90
CA LYS A 53 1.38 -17.31 -4.45
C LYS A 53 2.73 -17.42 -3.74
N ASN A 54 3.68 -16.56 -4.10
CA ASN A 54 5.03 -16.57 -3.55
C ASN A 54 5.32 -15.38 -2.64
N ASP A 55 4.30 -14.58 -2.27
CA ASP A 55 4.44 -13.34 -1.50
C ASP A 55 5.55 -12.42 -2.05
N ARG A 56 5.70 -12.42 -3.39
CA ARG A 56 6.77 -11.68 -4.07
C ARG A 56 6.21 -10.43 -4.71
N TYR A 57 6.64 -9.31 -4.15
CA TYR A 57 6.24 -7.98 -4.58
C TYR A 57 7.40 -7.25 -5.20
N ILE A 58 7.27 -6.94 -6.48
CA ILE A 58 8.33 -6.36 -7.29
C ILE A 58 7.88 -5.00 -7.80
N VAL A 59 8.76 -4.02 -7.71
CA VAL A 59 8.61 -2.69 -8.27
C VAL A 59 9.75 -2.48 -9.28
N ASN A 60 9.42 -2.20 -10.53
CA ASN A 60 10.45 -1.93 -11.53
C ASN A 60 11.21 -0.63 -11.21
N GLY A 61 12.52 -0.63 -11.40
CA GLY A 61 13.41 0.48 -11.05
C GLY A 61 14.23 0.25 -9.78
N ALA A 62 15.21 1.12 -9.60
CA ALA A 62 16.06 1.17 -8.41
C ALA A 62 15.46 2.17 -7.42
N HIS A 63 14.91 1.67 -6.32
CA HIS A 63 14.28 2.50 -5.30
C HIS A 63 14.92 2.27 -3.95
N ASP A 64 15.41 3.35 -3.34
CA ASP A 64 15.96 3.32 -2.00
C ASP A 64 14.89 3.02 -0.95
N ALA A 65 15.29 2.33 0.12
CA ALA A 65 14.42 2.02 1.24
C ALA A 65 13.83 3.28 1.92
N SER A 66 14.55 4.40 1.92
CA SER A 66 14.07 5.66 2.49
C SER A 66 12.90 6.23 1.69
N ARG A 67 13.01 6.27 0.36
CA ARG A 67 11.96 6.78 -0.52
C ARG A 67 10.69 5.92 -0.46
N LEU A 68 10.85 4.59 -0.40
CA LEU A 68 9.73 3.67 -0.24
C LEU A 68 9.01 3.84 1.11
N ARG A 69 9.75 4.18 2.18
CA ARG A 69 9.15 4.50 3.48
C ARG A 69 8.33 5.79 3.44
N GLU A 70 8.86 6.86 2.85
CA GLU A 70 8.13 8.14 2.69
C GLU A 70 6.83 7.95 1.89
N LEU A 71 6.89 7.18 0.80
CA LEU A 71 5.70 6.83 0.01
C LEU A 71 4.70 6.03 0.84
N LEU A 72 5.18 5.10 1.65
CA LEU A 72 4.32 4.29 2.50
C LEU A 72 3.66 5.13 3.61
N ASP A 73 4.37 6.10 4.20
CA ASP A 73 3.77 7.06 5.12
C ASP A 73 2.68 7.88 4.44
N GLY A 74 2.91 8.32 3.20
CA GLY A 74 1.89 8.98 2.38
C GLY A 74 0.67 8.10 2.09
N PHE A 75 0.86 6.78 1.92
CA PHE A 75 -0.24 5.84 1.79
C PHE A 75 -1.03 5.69 3.09
N ILE A 76 -0.33 5.61 4.22
CA ILE A 76 -0.96 5.49 5.54
C ILE A 76 -1.82 6.72 5.83
N ASP A 77 -1.30 7.93 5.59
CA ASP A 77 -2.03 9.18 5.79
C ASP A 77 -3.28 9.28 4.91
N LYS A 78 -3.16 8.94 3.62
CA LYS A 78 -4.27 9.07 2.67
C LYS A 78 -5.33 7.97 2.81
N PHE A 79 -4.95 6.72 3.07
CA PHE A 79 -5.84 5.56 2.93
C PHE A 79 -6.09 4.75 4.21
N VAL A 80 -5.21 4.86 5.22
CA VAL A 80 -5.31 4.06 6.45
C VAL A 80 -5.81 4.89 7.62
N LEU A 81 -5.25 6.08 7.81
CA LEU A 81 -5.63 6.98 8.89
C LEU A 81 -7.02 7.59 8.65
N CYS A 82 -7.83 7.62 9.71
CA CYS A 82 -9.10 8.35 9.70
C CYS A 82 -8.84 9.87 9.82
N ARG A 83 -9.58 10.68 9.06
CA ARG A 83 -9.46 12.16 9.10
C ARG A 83 -9.85 12.77 10.46
N SER A 84 -10.77 12.15 11.20
CA SER A 84 -11.25 12.69 12.47
C SER A 84 -10.39 12.25 13.66
N CYS A 85 -10.14 10.94 13.81
CA CYS A 85 -9.52 10.38 15.01
C CYS A 85 -8.07 9.91 14.82
N LYS A 86 -7.54 9.93 13.59
CA LYS A 86 -6.20 9.43 13.25
C LYS A 86 -5.91 7.99 13.72
N ASN A 87 -6.96 7.17 13.91
CA ASN A 87 -6.75 5.76 14.22
C ASN A 87 -6.46 4.99 12.92
N PRO A 88 -5.43 4.13 12.88
CA PRO A 88 -5.14 3.29 11.72
C PRO A 88 -6.12 2.11 11.56
N GLU A 89 -6.96 1.80 12.55
CA GLU A 89 -7.99 0.77 12.46
C GLU A 89 -9.22 1.28 11.68
N THR A 90 -9.07 1.30 10.36
CA THR A 90 -10.16 1.55 9.43
C THR A 90 -10.42 0.31 8.58
N ASP A 91 -11.61 0.17 8.02
CA ASP A 91 -11.97 -0.80 6.99
C ASP A 91 -12.39 -0.05 5.71
N LEU A 92 -11.93 -0.54 4.55
CA LEU A 92 -12.32 0.01 3.26
C LEU A 92 -13.53 -0.75 2.72
N ILE A 93 -14.66 -0.08 2.62
CA ILE A 93 -15.90 -0.62 2.07
C ILE A 93 -16.11 0.00 0.69
N ILE A 94 -16.14 -0.85 -0.33
CA ILE A 94 -16.43 -0.45 -1.70
C ILE A 94 -17.95 -0.53 -1.88
N LEU A 95 -18.61 0.62 -1.92
CA LEU A 95 -20.04 0.70 -2.15
C LEU A 95 -20.29 0.78 -3.66
N LYS A 96 -20.85 -0.30 -4.19
CA LYS A 96 -21.29 -0.38 -5.59
C LYS A 96 -22.73 0.11 -5.69
N ASN A 97 -22.91 1.43 -5.76
CA ASN A 97 -24.22 2.04 -6.03
C ASN A 97 -24.36 2.30 -7.54
N GLY A 98 -24.63 1.23 -8.29
CA GLY A 98 -24.86 1.31 -9.74
C GLY A 98 -23.59 1.64 -10.54
N ARG A 99 -23.55 2.78 -11.22
CA ARG A 99 -22.39 3.23 -12.03
C ARG A 99 -21.32 3.99 -11.22
N ASN A 100 -21.64 4.40 -10.00
CA ASN A 100 -20.69 5.07 -9.12
C ASN A 100 -20.12 4.04 -8.13
N GLU A 101 -18.81 3.82 -8.22
CA GLU A 101 -18.06 2.99 -7.29
C GLU A 101 -17.39 3.92 -6.29
N ASP A 102 -18.04 4.13 -5.15
CA ASP A 102 -17.53 4.97 -4.07
C ASP A 102 -16.74 4.11 -3.08
N ILE A 103 -15.52 4.54 -2.76
CA ILE A 103 -14.68 3.89 -1.75
C ILE A 103 -14.86 4.66 -0.45
N ILE A 104 -15.45 3.99 0.55
CA ILE A 104 -15.68 4.56 1.88
C ILE A 104 -14.75 3.91 2.88
N ARG A 105 -14.11 4.74 3.71
CA ARG A 105 -13.38 4.33 4.92
C ARG A 105 -14.34 4.33 6.10
N ASP A 106 -14.50 3.19 6.74
CA ASP A 106 -15.25 3.01 7.98
C ASP A 106 -14.25 2.90 9.14
N CYS A 107 -14.30 3.81 10.11
CA CYS A 107 -13.38 3.78 11.24
C CYS A 107 -14.00 3.07 12.45
N LYS A 108 -13.32 2.07 12.99
CA LYS A 108 -13.80 1.33 14.17
C LYS A 108 -13.76 2.14 15.47
N ALA A 109 -12.92 3.16 15.55
CA ALA A 109 -12.79 3.97 16.76
C ALA A 109 -13.89 5.04 16.90
N CYS A 110 -14.24 5.73 15.80
CA CYS A 110 -15.23 6.82 15.83
C CYS A 110 -16.56 6.48 15.15
N GLY A 111 -16.64 5.38 14.38
CA GLY A 111 -17.84 5.00 13.63
C GLY A 111 -18.13 5.89 12.41
N GLU A 112 -17.26 6.85 12.12
CA GLU A 112 -17.43 7.78 11.01
C GLU A 112 -17.10 7.10 9.68
N ARG A 113 -17.97 7.32 8.69
CA ARG A 113 -17.77 6.86 7.31
C ARG A 113 -17.34 8.04 6.46
N THR A 114 -16.07 8.04 6.06
CA THR A 114 -15.52 9.11 5.22
C THR A 114 -15.17 8.55 3.85
N GLY A 115 -15.50 9.28 2.79
CA GLY A 115 -14.98 8.96 1.45
C GLY A 115 -13.45 9.01 1.45
N VAL A 116 -12.81 8.12 0.69
CA VAL A 116 -11.36 8.19 0.45
C VAL A 116 -11.00 9.52 -0.19
#